data_AF-A0A536L7T6-F1
#
_entry.id   AF-A0A536L7T6-F1
#
_cell.length_a   1.000
_cell.length_b   1.000
_cell.length_c   1.000
_cell.angle_alpha   90.00
_cell.angle_beta   90.00
_cell.angle_gamma   90.00
#
_symmetry.space_group_name_H-M   'P 1'
#
loop_
_entity.id
_entity.type
_entity.pdbx_description
1 polymer ?
#
loop_
_entity_poly.entity_id
_entity_poly.type
_entity_poly.pdbx_seq_one_letter_code
_entity_poly.pdbx_strand_id
1 'polypeptide(L)'
;ERLVREGRLLAGPGYVLPDEFLIGGEAHIRNLMTGIRSAREYGRAMLVGYAPDAFGHIAHLPAVLRGFGIDSVLIWRGVGAEATTSEFRWAAPDGSEVLAVHFPYGYGMLPALPEDPDILRSALGNIRGLLEPLATTRYVLVPNGTDHLPAHTGLSGVIKRANDILEDAEMVHGDYPSYIESVRRELADGYEKLPRLEGELRSSQRSNVLAGVLSTRIWLKQRYQLCEDLLARYAEPLAAWRPLLEQRTRNKEQANERTSLPARPEALVGRAEYDTSSQNDTAATRGLLRHAWRLLLQNGPHDSVTGCSVDAVYDDVGGRFNRCEQIAESVIYDSLRYIADRVGKLGKQSVVVFNPENGLRTDFCTVRLPVEEGKWPRKLVADDGT
;
A
#
# COMPACT_ATOMS: atom_id res chain seq x y z
N GLU A 1 1.69 -19.47 10.84
CA GLU A 1 0.36 -19.34 11.48
C GLU A 1 0.42 -19.36 13.01
N ARG A 2 0.74 -20.49 13.65
CA ARG A 2 0.73 -20.62 15.14
C ARG A 2 1.39 -19.44 15.89
N LEU A 3 2.61 -19.05 15.50
CA LEU A 3 3.33 -17.94 16.14
C LEU A 3 2.61 -16.59 16.03
N VAL A 4 1.89 -16.35 14.93
CA VAL A 4 1.12 -15.10 14.72
C VAL A 4 -0.13 -15.10 15.60
N ARG A 5 -0.83 -16.24 15.70
CA ARG A 5 -1.99 -16.39 16.60
C ARG A 5 -1.63 -16.24 18.07
N GLU A 6 -0.45 -16.71 18.46
CA GLU A 6 0.10 -16.58 19.82
C GLU A 6 0.67 -15.18 20.11
N GLY A 7 0.71 -14.25 19.13
CA GLY A 7 1.28 -12.92 19.31
C GLY A 7 2.81 -12.88 19.39
N ARG A 8 3.50 -13.98 19.03
CA ARG A 8 4.97 -14.09 19.07
C ARG A 8 5.65 -13.65 17.78
N LEU A 9 4.88 -13.53 16.70
CA LEU A 9 5.31 -12.96 15.42
C LEU A 9 4.24 -11.96 14.98
N LEU A 10 4.60 -10.71 14.87
CA LEU A 10 3.71 -9.65 14.40
C LEU A 10 3.81 -9.50 12.87
N ALA A 11 2.68 -9.20 12.23
CA ALA A 11 2.61 -9.04 10.78
C ALA A 11 1.71 -7.85 10.39
N GLY A 12 2.06 -7.17 9.31
CA GLY A 12 1.39 -5.95 8.83
C GLY A 12 2.00 -4.67 9.41
N PRO A 13 1.31 -3.52 9.30
CA PRO A 13 0.04 -3.34 8.58
C PRO A 13 0.23 -3.20 7.06
N GLY A 14 1.41 -2.77 6.60
CA GLY A 14 1.75 -2.70 5.18
C GLY A 14 1.99 -4.09 4.59
N TYR A 15 1.77 -4.24 3.28
CA TYR A 15 2.20 -5.40 2.50
C TYR A 15 3.70 -5.32 2.20
N VAL A 16 4.19 -4.11 1.94
CA VAL A 16 5.61 -3.74 1.80
C VAL A 16 5.90 -2.45 2.59
N LEU A 17 7.17 -2.07 2.66
CA LEU A 17 7.64 -0.78 3.19
C LEU A 17 8.01 0.15 2.02
N PRO A 18 7.08 0.96 1.51
CA PRO A 18 7.31 1.74 0.30
C PRO A 18 8.13 3.01 0.55
N ASP A 19 8.67 3.59 -0.52
CA ASP A 19 8.98 5.02 -0.51
C ASP A 19 7.67 5.79 -0.66
N GLU A 20 7.41 6.73 0.24
CA GLU A 20 6.10 7.37 0.34
C GLU A 20 5.83 8.40 -0.76
N PHE A 21 6.87 8.99 -1.36
CA PHE A 21 6.72 10.02 -2.39
C PHE A 21 6.75 9.45 -3.81
N LEU A 22 7.23 8.22 -3.97
CA LEU A 22 7.43 7.58 -5.29
C LEU A 22 6.36 6.56 -5.66
N ILE A 23 5.38 6.33 -4.79
CA ILE A 23 4.15 5.58 -5.11
C ILE A 23 2.95 6.52 -5.08
N GLY A 24 1.90 6.22 -5.84
CA GLY A 24 0.69 7.02 -5.83
C GLY A 24 -0.18 6.81 -4.59
N GLY A 25 -1.18 7.69 -4.43
CA GLY A 25 -2.07 7.68 -3.27
C GLY A 25 -2.92 6.41 -3.16
N GLU A 26 -3.36 5.84 -4.29
CA GLU A 26 -4.11 4.58 -4.28
C GLU A 26 -3.19 3.43 -3.87
N ALA A 27 -1.94 3.40 -4.35
CA ALA A 27 -0.97 2.39 -3.93
C ALA A 27 -0.72 2.40 -2.40
N HIS A 28 -0.72 3.56 -1.73
CA HIS A 28 -0.66 3.63 -0.26
C HIS A 28 -1.83 2.91 0.40
N ILE A 29 -3.06 3.18 -0.07
CA ILE A 29 -4.29 2.53 0.41
C ILE A 29 -4.22 1.02 0.15
N ARG A 30 -3.82 0.61 -1.06
CA ARG A 30 -3.69 -0.80 -1.44
C ARG A 30 -2.62 -1.54 -0.66
N ASN A 31 -1.54 -0.86 -0.28
CA ASN A 31 -0.49 -1.42 0.55
C ASN A 31 -1.05 -1.84 1.92
N LEU A 32 -1.78 -0.95 2.60
CA LEU A 32 -2.42 -1.25 3.89
C LEU A 32 -3.54 -2.27 3.76
N MET A 33 -4.44 -2.12 2.78
CA MET A 33 -5.50 -3.11 2.53
C MET A 33 -4.94 -4.52 2.32
N THR A 34 -3.89 -4.64 1.52
CA THR A 34 -3.28 -5.94 1.19
C THR A 34 -2.49 -6.49 2.36
N GLY A 35 -1.75 -5.66 3.09
CA GLY A 35 -0.96 -6.07 4.25
C GLY A 35 -1.85 -6.55 5.40
N ILE A 36 -2.86 -5.75 5.78
CA ILE A 36 -3.82 -6.10 6.83
C ILE A 36 -4.59 -7.38 6.46
N ARG A 37 -5.07 -7.50 5.22
CA ARG A 37 -5.77 -8.71 4.76
C ARG A 37 -4.85 -9.94 4.84
N SER A 38 -3.62 -9.84 4.34
CA SER A 38 -2.66 -10.94 4.35
C SER A 38 -2.28 -11.35 5.78
N ALA A 39 -2.06 -10.39 6.67
CA ALA A 39 -1.78 -10.68 8.09
C ALA A 39 -2.96 -11.39 8.77
N ARG A 40 -4.20 -10.98 8.44
CA ARG A 40 -5.44 -11.59 8.97
C ARG A 40 -5.68 -13.03 8.54
N GLU A 41 -5.03 -13.49 7.48
CA GLU A 41 -5.05 -14.92 7.10
C GLU A 41 -4.31 -15.80 8.13
N TYR A 42 -3.35 -15.23 8.88
CA TYR A 42 -2.53 -15.97 9.85
C TYR A 42 -2.84 -15.67 11.31
N GLY A 43 -3.48 -14.54 11.63
CA GLY A 43 -3.79 -14.12 12.99
C GLY A 43 -4.22 -12.65 13.08
N ARG A 44 -3.90 -11.95 14.16
CA ARG A 44 -4.20 -10.52 14.27
C ARG A 44 -3.15 -9.71 13.50
N ALA A 45 -3.58 -8.68 12.77
CA ALA A 45 -2.68 -7.72 12.15
C ALA A 45 -2.13 -6.74 13.20
N MET A 46 -0.85 -6.38 13.07
CA MET A 46 -0.24 -5.29 13.84
C MET A 46 -0.77 -3.95 13.32
N LEU A 47 -1.70 -3.33 14.04
CA LEU A 47 -2.30 -2.05 13.66
C LEU A 47 -1.49 -0.86 14.19
N VAL A 48 -0.21 -0.84 13.84
CA VAL A 48 0.74 0.22 14.17
C VAL A 48 1.47 0.60 12.89
N GLY A 49 1.40 1.86 12.47
CA GLY A 49 2.10 2.35 11.29
C GLY A 49 3.61 2.11 11.43
N TYR A 50 4.25 1.66 10.36
CA TYR A 50 5.67 1.29 10.42
C TYR A 50 6.37 1.77 9.16
N ALA A 51 7.14 2.84 9.29
CA ALA A 51 7.94 3.44 8.22
C ALA A 51 9.34 3.80 8.77
N PRO A 52 10.09 2.81 9.28
CA PRO A 52 11.34 3.04 9.98
C PRO A 52 12.46 3.55 9.07
N ASP A 53 12.34 3.40 7.75
CA ASP A 53 13.38 3.83 6.80
C ASP A 53 12.81 4.48 5.53
N ALA A 54 11.58 5.00 5.58
CA ALA A 54 11.07 5.81 4.46
C ALA A 54 11.87 7.11 4.32
N PHE A 55 12.13 7.54 3.08
CA PHE A 55 13.01 8.67 2.77
C PHE A 55 12.29 10.02 2.88
N GLY A 56 11.76 10.25 4.09
CA GLY A 56 10.80 11.30 4.40
C GLY A 56 9.36 10.79 4.33
N HIS A 57 8.42 11.61 4.81
CA HIS A 57 7.03 11.19 4.97
C HIS A 57 6.02 12.18 4.40
N ILE A 58 4.98 11.67 3.74
CA ILE A 58 3.93 12.48 3.10
C ILE A 58 3.00 13.11 4.16
N ALA A 59 2.53 14.33 3.89
CA ALA A 59 1.65 15.06 4.81
C ALA A 59 0.33 14.32 5.14
N HIS A 60 -0.14 13.46 4.24
CA HIS A 60 -1.42 12.75 4.38
C HIS A 60 -1.28 11.37 5.05
N LEU A 61 -0.07 10.92 5.41
CA LEU A 61 0.09 9.60 6.03
C LEU A 61 -0.75 9.45 7.32
N PRO A 62 -0.86 10.44 8.22
CA PRO A 62 -1.77 10.35 9.37
C PRO A 62 -3.23 10.08 8.96
N ALA A 63 -3.75 10.79 7.94
CA ALA A 63 -5.10 10.57 7.43
C ALA A 63 -5.29 9.17 6.85
N VAL A 64 -4.32 8.70 6.05
CA VAL A 64 -4.33 7.35 5.49
C VAL A 64 -4.37 6.30 6.60
N LEU A 65 -3.48 6.39 7.59
CA LEU A 65 -3.45 5.45 8.73
C LEU A 65 -4.76 5.46 9.52
N ARG A 66 -5.30 6.65 9.81
CA ARG A 66 -6.58 6.81 10.53
C ARG A 66 -7.76 6.20 9.77
N GLY A 67 -7.76 6.26 8.44
CA GLY A 67 -8.73 5.56 7.59
C GLY A 67 -8.76 4.04 7.78
N PHE A 68 -7.67 3.43 8.28
CA PHE A 68 -7.59 2.01 8.63
C PHE A 68 -7.74 1.72 10.13
N GLY A 69 -8.08 2.74 10.93
CA GLY A 69 -8.14 2.62 12.39
C GLY A 69 -6.76 2.48 13.04
N ILE A 70 -5.70 2.91 12.35
CA ILE A 70 -4.33 2.96 12.89
C ILE A 70 -4.08 4.38 13.38
N ASP A 71 -3.68 4.51 14.64
CA ASP A 71 -3.58 5.79 15.34
C ASP A 71 -2.18 6.12 15.86
N SER A 72 -1.21 5.30 15.48
CA SER A 72 0.20 5.50 15.81
C SER A 72 1.11 5.09 14.65
N VAL A 73 2.31 5.66 14.59
CA VAL A 73 3.33 5.33 13.59
C VAL A 73 4.73 5.36 14.19
N LEU A 74 5.60 4.43 13.80
CA LEU A 74 7.03 4.50 14.08
C LEU A 74 7.79 4.96 12.85
N ILE A 75 8.63 5.97 13.02
CA ILE A 75 9.39 6.63 11.94
C ILE A 75 10.82 6.93 12.38
N TRP A 76 11.72 7.10 11.41
CA TRP A 76 13.09 7.54 11.66
C TRP A 76 13.40 8.84 10.93
N ARG A 77 13.28 8.85 9.60
CA ARG A 77 13.81 9.94 8.79
C ARG A 77 12.83 11.10 8.67
N GLY A 78 13.33 12.23 8.18
CA GLY A 78 12.49 13.39 7.87
C GLY A 78 12.13 14.28 9.05
N VAL A 79 12.46 13.87 10.28
CA VAL A 79 12.19 14.62 11.51
C VAL A 79 13.31 15.62 11.80
N GLY A 80 12.97 16.92 11.93
CA GLY A 80 13.92 17.98 12.22
C GLY A 80 14.04 18.33 13.72
N ALA A 81 14.60 19.51 14.00
CA ALA A 81 14.77 20.04 15.35
C ALA A 81 13.45 20.40 16.04
N GLU A 82 12.38 20.59 15.26
CA GLU A 82 11.03 20.84 15.74
C GLU A 82 10.47 19.70 16.61
N ALA A 83 10.93 18.46 16.40
CA ALA A 83 10.69 17.37 17.34
C ALA A 83 11.72 17.43 18.47
N THR A 84 11.28 17.96 19.61
CA THR A 84 12.08 18.03 20.85
C THR A 84 12.01 16.76 21.69
N THR A 85 11.09 15.85 21.36
CA THR A 85 10.80 14.60 22.07
C THR A 85 10.75 13.41 21.09
N SER A 86 10.85 12.18 21.59
CA SER A 86 10.68 10.96 20.79
C SER A 86 9.22 10.67 20.45
N GLU A 87 8.26 11.10 21.28
CA GLU A 87 6.83 11.02 20.98
C GLU A 87 6.28 12.41 20.64
N PHE A 88 5.48 12.48 19.58
CA PHE A 88 4.80 13.71 19.19
C PHE A 88 3.49 13.42 18.45
N ARG A 89 2.64 14.44 18.37
CA ARG A 89 1.42 14.42 17.58
C ARG A 89 1.74 14.81 16.15
N TRP A 90 1.37 13.98 15.19
CA TRP A 90 1.57 14.31 13.77
C TRP A 90 0.23 14.37 13.05
N ALA A 91 -0.08 15.56 12.54
CA ALA A 91 -1.36 15.87 11.93
C ALA A 91 -1.25 16.07 10.41
N ALA A 92 -2.24 15.52 9.71
CA ALA A 92 -2.48 15.72 8.29
C ALA A 92 -3.30 17.01 8.05
N PRO A 93 -3.32 17.53 6.80
CA PRO A 93 -4.06 18.76 6.45
C PRO A 93 -5.57 18.71 6.70
N ASP A 94 -6.17 17.51 6.76
CA ASP A 94 -7.60 17.31 7.06
C ASP A 94 -7.90 17.33 8.57
N GLY A 95 -6.88 17.49 9.42
CA GLY A 95 -6.98 17.43 10.88
C GLY A 95 -6.86 16.03 11.47
N SER A 96 -6.77 14.98 10.64
CA SER A 96 -6.46 13.63 11.12
C SER A 96 -5.10 13.60 11.78
N GLU A 97 -4.96 12.89 12.90
CA GLU A 97 -3.74 12.89 13.69
C GLU A 97 -3.39 11.49 14.20
N VAL A 98 -2.09 11.22 14.31
CA VAL A 98 -1.53 9.99 14.89
C VAL A 98 -0.47 10.31 15.93
N LEU A 99 -0.28 9.40 16.90
CA LEU A 99 0.89 9.38 17.77
C LEU A 99 2.10 8.90 16.97
N ALA A 100 3.04 9.80 16.67
CA ALA A 100 4.31 9.43 16.06
C ALA A 100 5.34 9.11 17.14
N VAL A 101 6.03 7.99 16.98
CA VAL A 101 7.19 7.59 17.76
C VAL A 101 8.40 7.62 16.85
N HIS A 102 9.34 8.49 17.16
CA HIS A 102 10.53 8.72 16.37
C HIS A 102 11.72 7.90 16.91
N PHE A 103 12.51 7.35 16.01
CA PHE A 103 13.81 6.73 16.29
C PHE A 103 14.93 7.77 16.12
N PRO A 104 15.27 8.58 17.14
CA PRO A 104 16.19 9.72 16.98
C PRO A 104 17.59 9.34 16.50
N TYR A 105 18.00 8.09 16.71
CA TYR A 105 19.30 7.55 16.32
C TYR A 105 19.18 6.32 15.41
N GLY A 106 18.02 6.15 14.76
CA GLY A 106 17.72 5.03 13.87
C GLY A 106 17.25 3.76 14.59
N TYR A 107 16.60 2.88 13.83
CA TYR A 107 16.11 1.59 14.34
C TYR A 107 17.23 0.55 14.54
N GLY A 108 18.45 0.87 14.11
CA GLY A 108 19.64 0.02 14.23
C GLY A 108 20.66 0.50 15.27
N MET A 109 20.27 1.38 16.19
CA MET A 109 21.18 1.99 17.18
C MET A 109 21.87 0.95 18.07
N LEU A 110 21.13 -0.07 18.52
CA LEU A 110 21.66 -1.19 19.28
C LEU A 110 21.10 -2.51 18.72
N PRO A 111 21.66 -2.96 17.59
CA PRO A 111 21.06 -4.05 16.81
C PRO A 111 21.10 -5.39 17.56
N ALA A 112 22.11 -5.59 18.40
CA ALA A 112 22.23 -6.72 19.32
C ALA A 112 22.73 -6.21 20.69
N LEU A 113 22.05 -6.65 21.76
CA LEU A 113 22.54 -6.40 23.12
C LEU A 113 23.82 -7.24 23.37
N PRO A 114 24.88 -6.65 23.93
CA PRO A 114 26.09 -7.40 24.27
C PRO A 114 25.82 -8.51 25.29
N GLU A 115 26.45 -9.67 25.13
CA GLU A 115 26.32 -10.75 26.10
C GLU A 115 27.19 -10.54 27.35
N ASP A 116 28.36 -9.92 27.17
CA ASP A 116 29.31 -9.61 28.24
C ASP A 116 28.73 -8.56 29.23
N PRO A 117 28.76 -8.82 30.55
CA PRO A 117 28.11 -7.94 31.53
C PRO A 117 28.67 -6.51 31.59
N ASP A 118 29.98 -6.32 31.43
CA ASP A 118 30.60 -5.00 31.55
C ASP A 118 30.34 -4.15 30.30
N ILE A 119 30.38 -4.79 29.13
CA ILE A 119 29.99 -4.16 27.86
C ILE A 119 28.48 -3.86 27.87
N LEU A 120 27.64 -4.78 28.36
CA LEU A 120 26.20 -4.58 28.48
C LEU A 120 25.88 -3.39 29.40
N ARG A 121 26.51 -3.31 30.58
CA ARG A 121 26.35 -2.18 31.51
C ARG A 121 26.67 -0.85 30.83
N SER A 122 27.78 -0.79 30.10
CA SER A 122 28.20 0.41 29.38
C SER A 122 27.22 0.78 28.26
N ALA A 123 26.74 -0.21 27.50
CA ALA A 123 25.75 -0.03 26.44
C ALA A 123 24.40 0.49 26.99
N LEU A 124 23.91 -0.08 28.09
CA LEU A 124 22.69 0.36 28.76
C LEU A 124 22.80 1.80 29.24
N GLY A 125 23.91 2.16 29.90
CA GLY A 125 24.14 3.54 30.36
C GLY A 125 24.15 4.55 29.21
N ASN A 126 24.82 4.23 28.10
CA ASN A 126 24.87 5.10 26.92
C ASN A 126 23.50 5.28 26.27
N ILE A 127 22.72 4.20 26.10
CA ILE A 127 21.41 4.28 25.46
C ILE A 127 20.42 5.05 26.33
N ARG A 128 20.41 4.81 27.64
CA ARG A 128 19.58 5.57 28.58
C ARG A 128 19.91 7.06 28.52
N GLY A 129 21.19 7.43 28.57
CA GLY A 129 21.63 8.82 28.48
C GLY A 129 21.24 9.52 27.17
N LEU A 130 21.05 8.77 26.07
CA LEU A 130 20.63 9.32 24.78
C LEU A 130 19.11 9.37 24.61
N LEU A 131 18.38 8.38 25.10
CA LEU A 131 16.94 8.24 24.83
C LEU A 131 16.05 8.81 25.94
N GLU A 132 16.42 8.66 27.22
CA GLU A 132 15.60 9.16 28.35
C GLU A 132 15.34 10.67 28.28
N PRO A 133 16.31 11.54 27.88
CA PRO A 133 16.04 12.98 27.77
C PRO A 133 15.03 13.35 26.68
N LEU A 134 14.75 12.44 25.75
CA LEU A 134 13.80 12.66 24.65
C LEU A 134 12.43 12.03 24.94
N ALA A 135 12.35 11.07 25.86
CA ALA A 135 11.12 10.36 26.19
C ALA A 135 10.13 11.25 26.92
N THR A 136 8.85 11.13 26.57
CA THR A 136 7.74 11.85 27.20
C THR A 136 7.06 11.07 28.33
N THR A 137 7.44 9.81 28.49
CA THR A 137 6.94 8.87 29.51
C THR A 137 8.11 8.07 30.09
N ARG A 138 7.87 7.25 31.11
CA ARG A 138 8.90 6.33 31.62
C ARG A 138 9.28 5.19 30.66
N TYR A 139 8.54 5.02 29.56
CA TYR A 139 8.78 3.96 28.59
C TYR A 139 9.77 4.45 27.53
N VAL A 140 10.91 3.75 27.42
CA VAL A 140 11.93 4.01 26.40
C VAL A 140 11.97 2.83 25.42
N LEU A 141 11.77 3.10 24.13
CA LEU A 141 11.84 2.09 23.09
C LEU A 141 13.29 1.87 22.61
N VAL A 142 13.78 0.64 22.74
CA VAL A 142 15.08 0.21 22.21
C VAL A 142 14.87 -0.88 21.16
N PRO A 143 14.94 -0.55 19.85
CA PRO A 143 14.83 -1.54 18.79
C PRO A 143 15.98 -2.56 18.86
N ASN A 144 15.65 -3.85 18.91
CA ASN A 144 16.64 -4.94 18.81
C ASN A 144 16.63 -5.54 17.41
N GLY A 145 17.37 -4.91 16.50
CA GLY A 145 17.53 -5.36 15.13
C GLY A 145 18.16 -4.29 14.26
N THR A 146 18.50 -4.65 13.02
CA THR A 146 18.87 -3.72 11.95
C THR A 146 18.74 -4.45 10.61
N ASP A 147 19.20 -3.84 9.52
CA ASP A 147 19.13 -4.38 8.17
C ASP A 147 19.65 -5.80 8.07
N HIS A 148 18.74 -6.69 7.71
CA HIS A 148 19.00 -8.11 7.43
C HIS A 148 19.67 -8.87 8.59
N LEU A 149 19.58 -8.35 9.82
CA LEU A 149 20.15 -9.00 10.99
C LEU A 149 19.34 -10.26 11.35
N PRO A 150 20.01 -11.40 11.60
CA PRO A 150 19.35 -12.56 12.21
C PRO A 150 18.74 -12.21 13.57
N ALA A 151 17.67 -12.91 13.95
CA ALA A 151 17.11 -12.78 15.27
C ALA A 151 18.17 -13.05 16.36
N HIS A 152 18.21 -12.21 17.39
CA HIS A 152 19.19 -12.29 18.44
C HIS A 152 19.00 -13.56 19.30
N THR A 153 19.84 -14.57 19.05
CA THR A 153 19.85 -15.82 19.81
C THR A 153 20.25 -15.55 21.26
N GLY A 154 19.49 -16.08 22.22
CA GLY A 154 19.81 -15.90 23.63
C GLY A 154 19.35 -14.57 24.25
N LEU A 155 18.61 -13.72 23.51
CA LEU A 155 18.11 -12.43 23.97
C LEU A 155 17.49 -12.46 25.38
N SER A 156 16.68 -13.49 25.69
CA SER A 156 16.08 -13.64 27.03
C SER A 156 17.10 -13.71 28.18
N GLY A 157 18.26 -14.33 27.95
CA GLY A 157 19.35 -14.38 28.94
C GLY A 157 20.07 -13.04 29.08
N VAL A 158 20.22 -12.31 27.97
CA VAL A 158 20.79 -10.96 27.98
C VAL A 158 19.86 -9.97 28.69
N ILE A 159 18.55 -10.05 28.45
CA ILE A 159 17.54 -9.23 29.15
C ILE A 159 17.55 -9.52 30.65
N LYS A 160 17.65 -10.80 31.05
CA LYS A 160 17.80 -11.15 32.46
C LYS A 160 19.05 -10.48 33.07
N ARG A 161 20.20 -10.56 32.40
CA ARG A 161 21.43 -9.90 32.86
C ARG A 161 21.29 -8.37 32.89
N ALA A 162 20.59 -7.78 31.94
CA ALA A 162 20.29 -6.34 31.95
C ALA A 162 19.49 -5.97 33.20
N ASN A 163 18.49 -6.77 33.58
CA ASN A 163 17.69 -6.54 34.78
C ASN A 163 18.45 -6.82 36.09
N ASP A 164 19.49 -7.66 36.07
CA ASP A 164 20.42 -7.80 37.20
C ASP A 164 21.36 -6.58 37.33
N ILE A 165 21.57 -5.82 36.25
CA ILE A 165 22.45 -4.64 36.18
C ILE A 165 21.71 -3.34 36.52
N LEU A 166 20.46 -3.21 36.09
CA LEU A 166 19.64 -2.01 36.25
C LEU A 166 19.04 -1.97 37.67
N GLU A 167 19.25 -0.85 38.39
CA GLU A 167 18.75 -0.68 39.76
C GLU A 167 17.41 0.07 39.82
N ASP A 168 17.14 0.93 38.84
CA ASP A 168 16.02 1.88 38.78
C ASP A 168 15.14 1.73 37.54
N ALA A 169 15.41 0.72 36.69
CA ALA A 169 14.70 0.47 35.45
C ALA A 169 14.56 -1.04 35.18
N GLU A 170 13.61 -1.40 34.33
CA GLU A 170 13.41 -2.77 33.87
C GLU A 170 13.48 -2.82 32.35
N MET A 171 14.31 -3.70 31.81
CA MET A 171 14.31 -4.07 30.41
C MET A 171 13.28 -5.19 30.17
N VAL A 172 12.29 -4.88 29.34
CA VAL A 172 11.21 -5.81 28.98
C VAL A 172 11.33 -6.18 27.51
N HIS A 173 11.23 -7.47 27.20
CA HIS A 173 11.03 -7.92 25.82
C HIS A 173 9.58 -7.62 25.41
N GLY A 174 9.38 -6.45 24.80
CA GLY A 174 8.06 -5.98 24.37
C GLY A 174 7.84 -6.07 22.86
N ASP A 175 6.69 -5.52 22.45
CA ASP A 175 6.32 -5.32 21.07
C ASP A 175 5.76 -3.90 20.85
N TYR A 176 5.69 -3.45 19.59
CA TYR A 176 5.25 -2.08 19.28
C TYR A 176 3.82 -1.79 19.75
N PRO A 177 2.80 -2.65 19.55
CA PRO A 177 1.47 -2.42 20.09
C PRO A 177 1.45 -2.20 21.60
N SER A 178 2.15 -3.04 22.37
CA SER A 178 2.21 -2.95 23.83
C SER A 178 2.96 -1.70 24.30
N TYR A 179 4.02 -1.31 23.59
CA TYR A 179 4.73 -0.05 23.83
C TYR A 179 3.82 1.17 23.63
N ILE A 180 3.15 1.24 22.47
CA ILE A 180 2.23 2.34 22.14
C ILE A 180 1.12 2.45 23.17
N GLU A 181 0.53 1.34 23.58
CA GLU A 181 -0.54 1.34 24.59
C GLU A 181 -0.02 1.79 25.97
N SER A 182 1.20 1.40 26.34
CA SER A 182 1.83 1.82 27.60
C SER A 182 2.10 3.32 27.63
N VAL A 183 2.67 3.86 26.55
CA VAL A 183 2.89 5.30 26.36
C VAL A 183 1.57 6.06 26.41
N ARG A 184 0.56 5.62 25.65
CA ARG A 184 -0.76 6.26 25.60
C ARG A 184 -1.43 6.31 26.97
N ARG A 185 -1.39 5.19 27.70
CA ARG A 185 -2.00 5.09 29.03
C ARG A 185 -1.33 6.01 30.04
N GLU A 186 -0.01 6.17 29.97
CA GLU A 186 0.72 7.08 30.85
C GLU A 186 0.52 8.54 30.48
N LEU A 187 0.50 8.86 29.18
CA LEU A 187 0.20 10.20 28.71
C LEU A 187 -1.19 10.64 29.17
N ALA A 188 -2.23 9.81 28.99
CA ALA A 188 -3.62 10.16 29.29
C ALA A 188 -3.97 11.59 28.80
N ASP A 189 -4.39 12.49 29.69
CA ASP A 189 -4.70 13.89 29.37
C ASP A 189 -3.46 14.71 28.94
N GLY A 190 -2.26 14.20 29.21
CA GLY A 190 -0.98 14.76 28.76
C GLY A 190 -0.72 14.59 27.27
N TYR A 191 -1.47 13.76 26.54
CA TYR A 191 -1.34 13.61 25.10
C TYR A 191 -1.43 14.96 24.37
N GLU A 192 -2.37 15.84 24.77
CA GLU A 192 -2.57 17.15 24.16
C GLU A 192 -1.37 18.10 24.34
N LYS A 193 -0.48 17.81 25.30
CA LYS A 193 0.72 18.61 25.58
C LYS A 193 1.94 18.19 24.75
N LEU A 194 1.86 17.05 24.05
CA LEU A 194 2.92 16.64 23.14
C LEU A 194 3.13 17.70 22.05
N PRO A 195 4.37 17.89 21.56
CA PRO A 195 4.61 18.71 20.38
C PRO A 195 3.72 18.26 19.23
N ARG A 196 3.11 19.21 18.53
CA ARG A 196 2.26 18.94 17.38
C ARG A 196 2.93 19.41 16.10
N LEU A 197 3.13 18.48 15.20
CA LEU A 197 3.77 18.65 13.91
C LEU A 197 2.73 18.49 12.80
N GLU A 198 2.83 19.32 11.77
CA GLU A 198 1.91 19.33 10.64
C GLU A 198 2.68 19.24 9.33
N GLY A 199 2.08 18.57 8.35
CA GLY A 199 2.61 18.51 6.99
C GLY A 199 3.66 17.42 6.79
N GLU A 200 4.49 17.60 5.77
CA GLU A 200 5.49 16.62 5.36
C GLU A 200 6.70 16.62 6.31
N LEU A 201 7.27 15.44 6.56
CA LEU A 201 8.50 15.29 7.33
C LEU A 201 9.65 15.01 6.35
N ARG A 202 10.44 16.04 6.03
CA ARG A 202 11.50 15.98 4.99
C ARG A 202 12.86 16.52 5.46
N SER A 203 13.05 16.73 6.75
CA SER A 203 14.29 17.26 7.30
C SER A 203 15.43 16.25 7.24
N SER A 204 16.56 16.66 6.65
CA SER A 204 17.82 15.91 6.70
C SER A 204 18.67 16.21 7.95
N GLN A 205 18.16 17.01 8.89
CA GLN A 205 18.97 17.52 10.00
C GLN A 205 19.46 16.44 10.96
N ARG A 206 18.61 15.44 11.25
CA ARG A 206 18.95 14.32 12.14
C ARG A 206 19.39 13.07 11.38
N SER A 207 18.83 12.86 10.20
CA SER A 207 19.13 11.72 9.32
C SER A 207 18.86 12.11 7.87
N ASN A 208 19.73 11.71 6.94
CA ASN A 208 19.59 12.05 5.53
C ASN A 208 18.30 11.45 4.93
N VAL A 209 17.49 12.25 4.22
CA VAL A 209 16.30 11.77 3.48
C VAL A 209 16.59 11.39 2.03
N LEU A 210 17.86 11.30 1.62
CA LEU A 210 18.31 10.70 0.36
C LEU A 210 17.63 11.23 -0.90
N ALA A 211 17.30 12.53 -0.95
CA ALA A 211 16.49 13.14 -2.01
C ALA A 211 16.98 12.92 -3.47
N GLY A 212 18.24 12.53 -3.69
CA GLY A 212 18.76 12.17 -5.02
C GLY A 212 18.09 10.95 -5.65
N VAL A 213 17.42 10.10 -4.86
CA VAL A 213 16.70 8.93 -5.38
C VAL A 213 15.47 9.29 -6.25
N LEU A 214 14.96 10.51 -6.11
CA LEU A 214 13.80 10.99 -6.87
C LEU A 214 14.05 10.97 -8.38
N SER A 215 15.29 11.17 -8.83
CA SER A 215 15.68 11.17 -10.25
C SER A 215 16.48 9.93 -10.67
N THR A 216 16.72 8.98 -9.76
CA THR A 216 17.47 7.77 -10.08
C THR A 216 16.60 6.80 -10.88
N ARG A 217 17.11 6.32 -12.03
CA ARG A 217 16.41 5.36 -12.92
C ARG A 217 14.96 5.78 -13.21
N ILE A 218 14.79 6.96 -13.78
CA ILE A 218 13.48 7.63 -14.03
C ILE A 218 12.42 6.70 -14.63
N TRP A 219 12.83 5.76 -15.49
CA TRP A 219 11.92 4.77 -16.08
C TRP A 219 11.13 3.96 -15.04
N LEU A 220 11.69 3.72 -13.84
CA LEU A 220 10.99 3.06 -12.73
C LEU A 220 9.77 3.86 -12.29
N LYS A 221 9.94 5.17 -12.12
CA LYS A 221 8.89 6.10 -11.66
C LYS A 221 7.81 6.24 -12.73
N GLN A 222 8.22 6.38 -13.99
CA GLN A 222 7.31 6.45 -15.13
C GLN A 222 6.47 5.18 -15.26
N ARG A 223 7.09 3.99 -15.13
CA ARG A 223 6.37 2.71 -15.22
C ARG A 223 5.49 2.43 -14.01
N TYR A 224 5.92 2.82 -12.80
CA TYR A 224 5.08 2.70 -11.61
C TYR A 224 3.81 3.54 -11.76
N GLN A 225 3.94 4.81 -12.14
CA GLN A 225 2.80 5.69 -12.40
C GLN A 225 1.89 5.14 -13.51
N LEU A 226 2.47 4.68 -14.63
CA LEU A 226 1.70 4.05 -15.72
C LEU A 226 0.87 2.85 -15.24
N CYS A 227 1.50 1.93 -14.50
CA CYS A 227 0.81 0.76 -13.97
C CYS A 227 -0.29 1.15 -12.98
N GLU A 228 -0.03 2.11 -12.10
CA GLU A 228 -1.03 2.60 -11.16
C GLU A 228 -2.20 3.26 -11.87
N ASP A 229 -1.95 4.10 -12.87
CA ASP A 229 -2.99 4.71 -13.70
C ASP A 229 -3.81 3.64 -14.42
N LEU A 230 -3.16 2.66 -15.08
CA LEU A 230 -3.85 1.56 -15.75
C LEU A 230 -4.77 0.79 -14.80
N LEU A 231 -4.35 0.55 -13.56
CA LEU A 231 -5.17 -0.16 -12.58
C LEU A 231 -6.28 0.72 -11.98
N ALA A 232 -5.90 1.83 -11.36
CA ALA A 232 -6.80 2.65 -10.54
C ALA A 232 -7.78 3.49 -11.38
N ARG A 233 -7.36 3.94 -12.57
CA ARG A 233 -8.16 4.86 -13.39
C ARG A 233 -8.84 4.20 -14.57
N TYR A 234 -8.36 3.04 -15.01
CA TYR A 234 -8.93 2.32 -16.16
C TYR A 234 -9.48 0.94 -15.77
N ALA A 235 -8.62 -0.01 -15.42
CA ALA A 235 -9.01 -1.41 -15.27
C ALA A 235 -10.09 -1.61 -14.21
N GLU A 236 -9.94 -1.01 -13.02
CA GLU A 236 -10.93 -1.16 -11.95
C GLU A 236 -12.25 -0.42 -12.21
N PRO A 237 -12.25 0.88 -12.59
CA PRO A 237 -13.49 1.57 -12.93
C PRO A 237 -14.26 0.86 -14.04
N LEU A 238 -13.58 0.41 -15.11
CA LEU A 238 -14.21 -0.30 -16.22
C LEU A 238 -14.76 -1.66 -15.80
N ALA A 239 -13.99 -2.44 -15.03
CA ALA A 239 -14.44 -3.75 -14.55
C ALA A 239 -15.64 -3.64 -13.60
N ALA A 240 -15.78 -2.53 -12.86
CA ALA A 240 -16.90 -2.30 -11.97
C ALA A 240 -18.26 -2.17 -12.71
N TRP A 241 -18.26 -1.78 -13.99
CA TRP A 241 -19.49 -1.68 -14.78
C TRP A 241 -20.15 -3.02 -15.08
N ARG A 242 -19.37 -4.09 -15.22
CA ARG A 242 -19.90 -5.42 -15.56
C ARG A 242 -21.02 -5.87 -14.62
N PRO A 243 -20.78 -6.02 -13.29
CA PRO A 243 -21.84 -6.44 -12.37
C PRO A 243 -23.02 -5.46 -12.30
N LEU A 244 -22.78 -4.15 -12.47
CA LEU A 244 -23.84 -3.13 -12.48
C LEU A 244 -24.78 -3.28 -13.68
N LEU A 245 -24.22 -3.54 -14.87
CA LEU A 245 -25.00 -3.74 -16.09
C LEU A 245 -25.77 -5.07 -16.05
N GLU A 246 -25.21 -6.12 -15.46
CA GLU A 246 -25.91 -7.40 -15.29
C GLU A 246 -27.10 -7.31 -14.35
N GLN A 247 -26.96 -6.61 -13.22
CA GLN A 247 -28.07 -6.40 -12.29
C GLN A 247 -29.21 -5.67 -12.98
N ARG A 248 -28.90 -4.67 -13.82
CA ARG A 248 -29.90 -3.93 -14.59
C ARG A 248 -30.64 -4.83 -15.59
N THR A 249 -29.94 -5.73 -16.27
CA THR A 249 -30.57 -6.68 -17.20
C THR A 249 -31.47 -7.67 -16.46
N ARG A 250 -31.00 -8.28 -15.37
CA ARG A 250 -31.79 -9.20 -14.54
C ARG A 250 -33.05 -8.54 -13.99
N ASN A 251 -32.95 -7.30 -13.51
CA ASN A 251 -34.11 -6.55 -13.02
C ASN A 251 -35.12 -6.25 -14.14
N LYS A 252 -34.67 -6.04 -15.39
CA LYS A 252 -35.55 -5.88 -16.55
C LYS A 252 -36.20 -7.19 -16.98
N GLU A 253 -35.45 -8.31 -16.94
CA GLU A 253 -35.97 -9.64 -17.28
C GLU A 253 -37.01 -10.10 -16.24
N GLN A 254 -36.75 -9.92 -14.94
CA GLN A 254 -37.73 -10.20 -13.89
C GLN A 254 -38.97 -9.30 -13.95
N ALA A 255 -38.84 -8.06 -14.43
CA ALA A 255 -39.98 -7.19 -14.71
C ALA A 255 -40.77 -7.61 -15.97
N ASN A 256 -40.14 -8.32 -16.91
CA ASN A 256 -40.73 -8.81 -18.15
C ASN A 256 -41.17 -10.29 -18.10
N GLU A 257 -40.85 -11.04 -17.05
CA GLU A 257 -41.30 -12.42 -16.82
C GLU A 257 -42.76 -12.48 -16.32
N ARG A 258 -43.65 -11.95 -17.17
CA ARG A 258 -45.03 -12.40 -17.34
C ARG A 258 -45.23 -13.02 -18.73
N THR A 259 -44.27 -13.76 -19.28
CA THR A 259 -44.55 -14.72 -20.38
C THR A 259 -43.40 -15.71 -20.60
N SER A 260 -43.68 -16.96 -20.19
CA SER A 260 -43.31 -18.26 -20.79
C SER A 260 -41.86 -18.60 -21.20
N LEU A 261 -41.30 -19.53 -20.39
CA LEU A 261 -40.48 -20.75 -20.63
C LEU A 261 -40.69 -21.50 -22.00
N PRO A 262 -39.94 -22.59 -22.35
CA PRO A 262 -38.53 -22.98 -22.12
C PRO A 262 -37.80 -23.66 -23.35
N ALA A 263 -36.46 -23.76 -23.25
CA ALA A 263 -35.47 -24.78 -23.72
C ALA A 263 -35.47 -25.44 -25.14
N ARG A 264 -34.26 -25.60 -25.73
CA ARG A 264 -33.50 -26.86 -26.07
C ARG A 264 -32.50 -26.65 -27.26
N PRO A 265 -31.77 -27.66 -27.81
CA PRO A 265 -30.45 -28.17 -27.38
C PRO A 265 -29.39 -28.30 -28.53
N GLU A 266 -28.10 -28.56 -28.20
CA GLU A 266 -27.01 -29.12 -29.07
C GLU A 266 -26.50 -28.21 -30.24
N ALA A 267 -25.22 -28.12 -30.66
CA ALA A 267 -24.04 -29.00 -30.60
C ALA A 267 -22.70 -28.26 -30.91
N LEU A 268 -21.61 -28.79 -30.32
CA LEU A 268 -20.23 -28.98 -30.83
C LEU A 268 -19.58 -27.96 -31.80
N VAL A 269 -18.59 -27.19 -31.30
CA VAL A 269 -17.26 -27.05 -31.94
C VAL A 269 -16.20 -26.73 -30.87
N GLY A 270 -15.08 -27.45 -30.87
CA GLY A 270 -14.04 -27.41 -29.83
C GLY A 270 -13.26 -26.08 -29.70
N ARG A 271 -13.84 -25.11 -29.01
CA ARG A 271 -13.13 -24.15 -28.17
C ARG A 271 -13.49 -24.49 -26.74
N ALA A 272 -12.55 -24.42 -25.80
CA ALA A 272 -12.87 -24.52 -24.39
C ALA A 272 -14.00 -23.52 -24.09
N GLU A 273 -15.21 -24.04 -23.90
CA GLU A 273 -16.34 -23.27 -23.43
C GLU A 273 -15.95 -22.81 -22.02
N TYR A 274 -15.48 -21.57 -21.92
CA TYR A 274 -15.50 -20.87 -20.66
C TYR A 274 -16.96 -20.89 -20.21
N ASP A 275 -17.23 -21.54 -19.08
CA ASP A 275 -18.52 -21.46 -18.41
C ASP A 275 -18.83 -19.97 -18.17
N THR A 276 -19.75 -19.43 -18.97
CA THR A 276 -20.12 -18.01 -19.03
C THR A 276 -21.07 -17.61 -17.90
N SER A 277 -21.13 -18.39 -16.82
CA SER A 277 -21.84 -17.95 -15.63
C SER A 277 -21.20 -16.65 -15.13
N SER A 278 -21.95 -15.54 -15.23
CA SER A 278 -21.51 -14.17 -14.88
C SER A 278 -20.77 -14.02 -13.55
N GLN A 279 -21.05 -14.91 -12.60
CA GLN A 279 -20.38 -14.95 -11.30
C GLN A 279 -18.91 -15.40 -11.41
N ASN A 280 -18.59 -16.37 -12.28
CA ASN A 280 -17.23 -16.88 -12.49
C ASN A 280 -16.33 -15.82 -13.14
N ASP A 281 -16.86 -15.09 -14.12
CA ASP A 281 -16.13 -14.00 -14.80
C ASP A 281 -15.78 -12.85 -13.86
N THR A 282 -16.74 -12.41 -13.02
CA THR A 282 -16.49 -11.34 -12.05
C THR A 282 -15.44 -11.75 -11.00
N ALA A 283 -15.50 -13.00 -10.54
CA ALA A 283 -14.52 -13.53 -9.60
C ALA A 283 -13.12 -13.63 -10.23
N ALA A 284 -13.03 -14.07 -11.49
CA ALA A 284 -11.78 -14.13 -12.24
C ALA A 284 -11.16 -12.74 -12.42
N THR A 285 -11.93 -11.74 -12.87
CA THR A 285 -11.45 -10.35 -13.01
C THR A 285 -10.96 -9.78 -11.68
N ARG A 286 -11.68 -10.01 -10.57
CA ARG A 286 -11.21 -9.60 -9.23
C ARG A 286 -9.91 -10.32 -8.83
N GLY A 287 -9.74 -11.57 -9.22
CA GLY A 287 -8.49 -12.33 -9.03
C GLY A 287 -7.32 -11.68 -9.75
N LEU A 288 -7.51 -11.38 -11.04
CA LEU A 288 -6.53 -10.71 -11.90
C LEU A 288 -6.13 -9.34 -11.35
N LEU A 289 -7.10 -8.48 -11.01
CA LEU A 289 -6.84 -7.16 -10.45
C LEU A 289 -6.07 -7.23 -9.12
N ARG A 290 -6.45 -8.16 -8.22
CA ARG A 290 -5.70 -8.38 -6.97
C ARG A 290 -4.27 -8.83 -7.23
N HIS A 291 -4.04 -9.64 -8.27
CA HIS A 291 -2.70 -10.08 -8.63
C HIS A 291 -1.87 -8.94 -9.23
N ALA A 292 -2.44 -8.14 -10.13
CA ALA A 292 -1.77 -6.98 -10.72
C ALA A 292 -1.37 -5.95 -9.65
N TRP A 293 -2.26 -5.62 -8.72
CA TRP A 293 -1.92 -4.76 -7.58
C TRP A 293 -0.80 -5.33 -6.72
N ARG A 294 -0.80 -6.65 -6.43
CA ARG A 294 0.30 -7.28 -5.68
C ARG A 294 1.63 -7.15 -6.42
N LEU A 295 1.63 -7.31 -7.75
CA LEU A 295 2.84 -7.13 -8.58
C LEU A 295 3.35 -5.69 -8.54
N LEU A 296 2.44 -4.70 -8.66
CA LEU A 296 2.80 -3.29 -8.57
C LEU A 296 3.35 -2.94 -7.18
N LEU A 297 2.66 -3.35 -6.11
CA LEU A 297 3.11 -3.13 -4.74
C LEU A 297 4.47 -3.78 -4.44
N GLN A 298 4.80 -4.92 -5.05
CA GLN A 298 6.12 -5.55 -4.92
C GLN A 298 7.25 -4.74 -5.56
N ASN A 299 6.94 -3.78 -6.43
CA ASN A 299 7.90 -2.80 -6.94
C ASN A 299 7.96 -1.53 -6.09
N GLY A 300 7.01 -1.36 -5.15
CA GLY A 300 6.91 -0.23 -4.25
C GLY A 300 7.91 -0.17 -3.08
N PRO A 301 8.58 -1.25 -2.60
CA PRO A 301 9.55 -1.14 -1.51
C PRO A 301 10.54 -0.02 -1.77
N HIS A 302 10.93 0.72 -0.73
CA HIS A 302 11.77 1.91 -0.90
C HIS A 302 13.01 1.61 -1.75
N ASP A 303 13.80 0.59 -1.45
CA ASP A 303 15.00 0.22 -2.25
C ASP A 303 14.74 -0.20 -3.70
N SER A 304 13.49 -0.58 -4.02
CA SER A 304 13.07 -0.94 -5.38
C SER A 304 12.66 0.29 -6.18
N VAL A 305 11.66 1.03 -5.70
CA VAL A 305 11.08 2.17 -6.44
C VAL A 305 12.05 3.35 -6.52
N THR A 306 12.91 3.53 -5.52
CA THR A 306 13.93 4.58 -5.47
C THR A 306 15.07 4.35 -6.46
N GLY A 307 15.32 3.11 -6.88
CA GLY A 307 16.38 2.80 -7.84
C GLY A 307 17.79 2.73 -7.22
N CYS A 308 17.92 2.48 -5.92
CA CYS A 308 19.20 2.36 -5.19
C CYS A 308 19.71 0.92 -4.92
N SER A 309 19.05 -0.11 -5.43
CA SER A 309 19.53 -1.50 -5.52
C SER A 309 20.47 -1.77 -6.72
N VAL A 310 21.00 -3.00 -6.80
CA VAL A 310 21.81 -3.53 -7.93
C VAL A 310 20.98 -3.85 -9.17
N ASP A 311 21.62 -3.97 -10.33
CA ASP A 311 20.93 -4.14 -11.63
C ASP A 311 20.00 -5.36 -11.71
N ALA A 312 20.41 -6.51 -11.14
CA ALA A 312 19.60 -7.73 -11.13
C ALA A 312 18.22 -7.55 -10.45
N VAL A 313 18.12 -6.65 -9.46
CA VAL A 313 16.83 -6.31 -8.84
C VAL A 313 15.90 -5.65 -9.86
N TYR A 314 16.43 -4.86 -10.79
CA TYR A 314 15.60 -4.16 -11.78
C TYR A 314 15.18 -5.03 -12.95
N ASP A 315 15.89 -6.10 -13.24
CA ASP A 315 15.42 -7.14 -14.17
C ASP A 315 14.12 -7.76 -13.63
N ASP A 316 14.08 -8.07 -12.33
CA ASP A 316 12.89 -8.59 -11.66
C ASP A 316 11.76 -7.55 -11.60
N VAL A 317 12.08 -6.31 -11.22
CA VAL A 317 11.12 -5.19 -11.18
C VAL A 317 10.50 -4.96 -12.55
N GLY A 318 11.31 -4.97 -13.61
CA GLY A 318 10.87 -4.86 -14.99
C GLY A 318 9.90 -5.99 -15.38
N GLY A 319 10.22 -7.23 -14.98
CA GLY A 319 9.33 -8.37 -15.17
C GLY A 319 7.98 -8.22 -14.45
N ARG A 320 7.96 -7.66 -13.23
CA ARG A 320 6.71 -7.39 -12.49
C ARG A 320 5.88 -6.31 -13.17
N PHE A 321 6.50 -5.23 -13.67
CA PHE A 321 5.78 -4.22 -14.44
C PHE A 321 5.16 -4.80 -15.70
N ASN A 322 5.92 -5.58 -16.49
CA ASN A 322 5.39 -6.20 -17.71
C ASN A 322 4.14 -7.04 -17.44
N ARG A 323 4.15 -7.85 -16.36
CA ARG A 323 2.99 -8.66 -15.97
C ARG A 323 1.82 -7.81 -15.48
N CYS A 324 2.10 -6.76 -14.70
CA CYS A 324 1.08 -5.83 -14.22
C CYS A 324 0.35 -5.14 -15.38
N GLU A 325 1.12 -4.58 -16.34
CA GLU A 325 0.60 -3.91 -17.53
C GLU A 325 -0.27 -4.88 -18.36
N GLN A 326 0.24 -6.07 -18.68
CA GLN A 326 -0.49 -7.07 -19.46
C GLN A 326 -1.83 -7.47 -18.82
N ILE A 327 -1.85 -7.68 -17.50
CA ILE A 327 -3.08 -8.01 -16.78
C ILE A 327 -4.06 -6.83 -16.84
N ALA A 328 -3.59 -5.60 -16.58
CA ALA A 328 -4.42 -4.41 -16.61
C ALA A 328 -5.02 -4.18 -18.00
N GLU A 329 -4.20 -4.25 -19.06
CA GLU A 329 -4.64 -4.10 -20.45
C GLU A 329 -5.67 -5.16 -20.85
N SER A 330 -5.49 -6.42 -20.45
CA SER A 330 -6.47 -7.47 -20.70
C SER A 330 -7.81 -7.18 -20.02
N VAL A 331 -7.78 -6.78 -18.75
CA VAL A 331 -9.01 -6.45 -18.00
C VAL A 331 -9.70 -5.22 -18.62
N ILE A 332 -8.94 -4.21 -19.03
CA ILE A 332 -9.47 -3.01 -19.72
C ILE A 332 -10.15 -3.41 -21.02
N TYR A 333 -9.47 -4.21 -21.85
CA TYR A 333 -10.00 -4.67 -23.13
C TYR A 333 -11.31 -5.45 -22.96
N ASP A 334 -11.33 -6.44 -22.07
CA ASP A 334 -12.51 -7.28 -21.82
C ASP A 334 -13.67 -6.48 -21.23
N SER A 335 -13.38 -5.48 -20.40
CA SER A 335 -14.39 -4.61 -19.80
C SER A 335 -14.99 -3.65 -20.82
N LEU A 336 -14.15 -3.00 -21.65
CA LEU A 336 -14.61 -2.11 -22.71
C LEU A 336 -15.45 -2.85 -23.75
N ARG A 337 -15.01 -4.04 -24.17
CA ARG A 337 -15.80 -4.89 -25.07
C ARG A 337 -17.16 -5.22 -24.46
N TYR A 338 -17.19 -5.63 -23.20
CA TYR A 338 -18.42 -5.95 -22.49
C TYR A 338 -19.40 -4.76 -22.40
N ILE A 339 -18.87 -3.55 -22.16
CA ILE A 339 -19.65 -2.31 -22.15
C ILE A 339 -20.17 -2.02 -23.56
N ALA A 340 -19.31 -2.07 -24.57
CA ALA A 340 -19.65 -1.77 -25.97
C ALA A 340 -20.76 -2.69 -26.50
N ASP A 341 -20.71 -3.99 -26.19
CA ASP A 341 -21.73 -4.98 -26.56
C ASP A 341 -23.12 -4.68 -25.96
N ARG A 342 -23.21 -3.76 -25.00
CA ARG A 342 -24.46 -3.34 -24.33
C ARG A 342 -24.92 -1.94 -24.74
N VAL A 343 -24.16 -1.25 -25.57
CA VAL A 343 -24.56 0.04 -26.14
C VAL A 343 -25.53 -0.21 -27.28
N GLY A 344 -26.80 -0.49 -26.98
CA GLY A 344 -27.95 -0.43 -27.90
C GLY A 344 -27.77 -1.02 -29.32
N LYS A 345 -28.61 -0.55 -30.26
CA LYS A 345 -28.44 -0.85 -31.69
C LYS A 345 -27.48 0.17 -32.30
N LEU A 346 -26.26 -0.25 -32.54
CA LEU A 346 -25.26 0.53 -33.27
C LEU A 346 -25.35 0.25 -34.78
N GLY A 347 -24.88 1.20 -35.59
CA GLY A 347 -24.73 1.02 -37.02
C GLY A 347 -23.68 -0.04 -37.38
N LYS A 348 -23.53 -0.38 -38.66
CA LYS A 348 -22.60 -1.42 -39.12
C LYS A 348 -21.12 -1.16 -38.78
N GLN A 349 -20.74 0.10 -38.56
CA GLN A 349 -19.41 0.52 -38.13
C GLN A 349 -19.57 1.63 -37.10
N SER A 350 -19.55 1.26 -35.82
CA SER A 350 -19.70 2.20 -34.72
C SER A 350 -18.53 2.12 -33.76
N VAL A 351 -18.26 3.25 -33.12
CA VAL A 351 -17.21 3.42 -32.12
C VAL A 351 -17.88 3.80 -30.81
N VAL A 352 -17.53 3.09 -29.74
CA VAL A 352 -17.93 3.46 -28.38
C VAL A 352 -16.73 4.12 -27.71
N VAL A 353 -16.89 5.35 -27.27
CA VAL A 353 -15.89 6.07 -26.48
C VAL A 353 -16.39 6.13 -25.04
N PHE A 354 -15.53 5.73 -24.10
CA PHE A 354 -15.85 5.70 -22.68
C PHE A 354 -14.88 6.58 -21.90
N ASN A 355 -15.40 7.47 -21.05
CA ASN A 355 -14.61 8.25 -20.12
C ASN A 355 -14.66 7.59 -18.73
N PRO A 356 -13.56 6.97 -18.25
CA PRO A 356 -13.55 6.29 -16.95
C PRO A 356 -13.28 7.23 -15.76
N GLU A 357 -13.05 8.52 -16.01
CA GLU A 357 -12.77 9.52 -14.98
C GLU A 357 -14.04 10.10 -14.34
N ASN A 358 -13.91 10.66 -13.14
CA ASN A 358 -15.01 11.25 -12.37
C ASN A 358 -15.38 12.70 -12.80
N GLY A 359 -15.09 13.10 -14.04
CA GLY A 359 -15.28 14.48 -14.49
C GLY A 359 -15.38 14.63 -16.00
N LEU A 360 -15.75 15.83 -16.46
CA LEU A 360 -15.76 16.16 -17.88
C LEU A 360 -14.35 16.04 -18.45
N ARG A 361 -14.23 15.38 -19.60
CA ARG A 361 -12.97 15.19 -20.31
C ARG A 361 -13.11 15.72 -21.73
N THR A 362 -12.21 16.63 -22.10
CA THR A 362 -12.01 17.10 -23.47
C THR A 362 -10.61 16.70 -23.89
N ASP A 363 -10.52 15.79 -24.86
CA ASP A 363 -9.24 15.22 -25.31
C ASP A 363 -9.38 14.61 -26.71
N PHE A 364 -8.27 14.33 -27.37
CA PHE A 364 -8.26 13.62 -28.64
C PHE A 364 -8.37 12.10 -28.41
N CYS A 365 -9.34 11.46 -29.07
CA CYS A 365 -9.45 10.01 -29.11
C CYS A 365 -8.99 9.50 -30.49
N THR A 366 -7.97 8.63 -30.48
CA THR A 366 -7.48 7.98 -31.71
C THR A 366 -8.04 6.56 -31.77
N VAL A 367 -8.75 6.23 -32.85
CA VAL A 367 -9.32 4.89 -33.08
C VAL A 367 -8.80 4.34 -34.40
N ARG A 368 -8.39 3.07 -34.40
CA ARG A 368 -8.00 2.35 -35.62
C ARG A 368 -9.21 1.55 -36.12
N LEU A 369 -9.71 1.92 -37.29
CA LEU A 369 -10.86 1.26 -37.92
C LEU A 369 -10.37 0.34 -39.04
N PRO A 370 -10.88 -0.91 -39.12
CA PRO A 370 -10.65 -1.72 -40.31
C PRO A 370 -11.33 -1.05 -41.51
N VAL A 371 -10.55 -0.79 -42.55
CA VAL A 371 -11.03 -0.24 -43.82
C VAL A 371 -10.86 -1.30 -44.89
N GLU A 372 -11.84 -1.43 -45.79
CA GLU A 372 -11.65 -2.21 -47.00
C GLU A 372 -10.62 -1.49 -47.89
N GLU A 373 -9.73 -2.26 -48.51
CA GLU A 373 -8.70 -1.73 -49.39
C GLU A 373 -9.32 -0.86 -50.50
N GLY A 374 -8.81 0.36 -50.68
CA GLY A 374 -9.36 1.35 -51.62
C GLY A 374 -10.59 2.12 -51.14
N LYS A 375 -11.14 1.82 -49.94
CA LYS A 375 -12.24 2.59 -49.32
C LYS A 375 -11.74 3.38 -48.11
N TRP A 376 -11.65 4.70 -48.26
CA TRP A 376 -11.34 5.61 -47.17
C TRP A 376 -12.63 6.07 -46.47
N PRO A 377 -12.69 6.13 -45.12
CA PRO A 377 -13.88 6.62 -44.43
C PRO A 377 -14.12 8.09 -44.80
N ARG A 378 -15.36 8.43 -45.20
CA ARG A 378 -15.78 9.80 -45.47
C ARG A 378 -16.83 10.21 -44.43
N LYS A 379 -16.38 11.00 -43.45
CA LYS A 379 -17.16 11.64 -42.37
C LYS A 379 -17.49 10.73 -41.17
N LEU A 380 -17.03 11.14 -39.98
CA LEU A 380 -17.59 10.71 -38.69
C LEU A 380 -18.89 11.48 -38.47
N VAL A 381 -19.97 10.79 -38.15
CA VAL A 381 -21.30 11.38 -37.95
C VAL A 381 -21.78 10.97 -36.57
N ALA A 382 -22.14 11.93 -35.72
CA ALA A 382 -22.73 11.64 -34.41
C ALA A 382 -24.18 11.18 -34.55
N ASP A 383 -24.78 10.66 -33.47
CA ASP A 383 -26.18 10.17 -33.47
C ASP A 383 -27.20 11.26 -33.87
N ASP A 384 -26.86 12.54 -33.68
CA ASP A 384 -27.66 13.71 -34.08
C ASP A 384 -27.42 14.17 -35.53
N GLY A 385 -26.54 13.48 -36.27
CA GLY A 385 -26.21 13.79 -37.66
C GLY A 385 -25.06 14.79 -37.87
N THR A 386 -24.45 15.32 -36.79
CA THR A 386 -23.33 16.28 -36.87
C THR A 386 -22.06 15.67 -37.44
#